data_AF-A0A0D5C2B5-F1
#
_entry.id   AF-A0A0D5C2B5-F1
#
_cell.length_a   1.000
_cell.length_b   1.000
_cell.length_c   1.000
_cell.angle_alpha   90.00
_cell.angle_beta   90.00
_cell.angle_gamma   90.00
#
_symmetry.space_group_name_H-M   'P 1'
#
loop_
_entity.id
_entity.type
_entity.pdbx_description
1 polymer ?
#
loop_
_entity_poly.entity_id
_entity_poly.type
_entity_poly.pdbx_seq_one_letter_code
_entity_poly.pdbx_strand_id
1 'polypeptide(L)' 'MLIIKCKGVKINHKYDACEFLHAGNWGDSELIEHQKFHKSLENSDYDWLGFDTSQPFGKFSGRDGKRM' A
#
# COMPACT_ATOMS: atom_id res chain seq x y z
N MET A 1 6.72 2.96 16.25
CA MET A 1 6.63 3.94 15.16
C MET A 1 7.00 3.22 13.87
N LEU A 2 6.04 3.11 12.95
CA LEU A 2 6.20 2.47 11.65
C LEU A 2 6.24 3.55 10.58
N ILE A 3 7.05 3.32 9.55
CA ILE A 3 6.96 4.10 8.32
C ILE A 3 6.04 3.30 7.40
N ILE A 4 4.84 3.83 7.18
CA ILE A 4 3.81 3.23 6.36
C ILE A 4 3.75 4.00 5.04
N LYS A 5 3.92 3.32 3.93
CA LYS A 5 3.91 3.91 2.59
C LYS A 5 2.73 3.35 1.80
N CYS A 6 2.03 4.17 1.04
CA CYS A 6 1.04 3.66 0.08
C CYS A 6 1.78 3.02 -1.11
N LYS A 7 1.41 1.78 -1.47
CA LYS A 7 1.97 1.09 -2.64
C LYS A 7 1.49 1.69 -3.96
N GLY A 8 0.54 2.62 -3.93
CA GLY A 8 -0.08 3.17 -5.11
C GLY A 8 -1.26 2.34 -5.58
N VAL A 9 -1.60 2.52 -6.84
CA VAL A 9 -2.79 1.94 -7.46
C VAL A 9 -2.41 1.37 -8.81
N LYS A 10 -3.21 0.42 -9.29
CA LYS A 10 -3.12 -0.10 -10.63
C LYS A 10 -4.33 0.38 -11.41
N ILE A 11 -4.10 1.28 -12.35
CA ILE A 11 -5.14 1.88 -13.18
C ILE A 11 -4.99 1.34 -14.61
N ASN A 12 -6.03 0.70 -15.16
CA ASN A 12 -5.99 0.13 -16.52
C ASN A 12 -4.74 -0.75 -16.76
N HIS A 13 -4.41 -1.60 -15.78
CA HIS A 13 -3.19 -2.43 -15.74
C HIS A 13 -1.84 -1.71 -15.63
N LYS A 14 -1.81 -0.38 -15.58
CA LYS A 14 -0.60 0.42 -15.36
C LYS A 14 -0.44 0.74 -13.88
N TYR A 15 0.78 0.64 -13.40
CA TYR A 15 1.12 1.02 -12.03
C TYR A 15 1.25 2.54 -11.92
N ASP A 16 0.53 3.12 -10.97
CA ASP A 16 0.60 4.54 -10.62
C ASP A 16 1.03 4.67 -9.16
N ALA A 17 2.11 5.42 -8.93
CA ALA A 17 2.72 5.56 -7.62
C ALA A 17 1.95 6.59 -6.78
N CYS A 18 1.66 6.25 -5.52
CA CYS A 18 1.13 7.20 -4.57
C CYS A 18 2.27 7.75 -3.70
N GLU A 19 2.35 9.08 -3.57
CA GLU A 19 3.37 9.78 -2.77
C GLU A 19 3.03 9.80 -1.26
N PHE A 20 1.95 9.12 -0.85
CA PHE A 20 1.55 9.07 0.55
C PHE A 20 2.53 8.27 1.40
N LEU A 21 3.08 8.94 2.42
CA LEU A 21 3.98 8.40 3.42
C LEU A 21 3.52 8.87 4.80
N HIS A 22 3.34 7.93 5.72
CA HIS A 22 2.87 8.18 7.08
C HIS A 22 3.83 7.58 8.09
N ALA A 23 4.23 8.37 9.10
CA ALA A 23 5.13 7.92 10.15
C ALA A 23 4.36 7.82 11.47
N GLY A 24 3.88 6.62 11.79
CA GLY A 24 2.93 6.45 12.89
C GLY A 24 2.50 5.01 13.13
N ASN A 25 1.21 4.82 13.44
CA ASN A 25 0.59 3.53 13.71
C ASN A 25 -0.60 3.30 12.77
N TRP A 26 -1.03 2.04 12.61
CA TRP A 26 -2.18 1.66 11.76
C TRP A 26 -3.52 2.26 12.18
N GLY A 27 -3.62 2.78 13.42
CA GLY A 27 -4.83 3.39 13.95
C GLY A 27 -4.93 4.90 13.71
N ASP A 28 -3.95 5.50 13.04
CA ASP A 28 -3.94 6.95 12.84
C ASP A 28 -5.00 7.37 11.81
N SER A 29 -5.72 8.45 12.11
CA SER A 29 -6.83 8.94 11.29
C SER A 29 -6.43 9.18 9.85
N GLU A 30 -5.25 9.79 9.62
CA GLU A 30 -4.74 10.08 8.27
C GLU A 30 -4.61 8.81 7.42
N LEU A 31 -4.17 7.71 8.02
CA LEU A 31 -4.01 6.43 7.35
C LEU A 31 -5.37 5.78 7.06
N ILE A 32 -6.30 5.86 8.01
CA ILE A 32 -7.68 5.36 7.86
C ILE A 32 -8.42 6.14 6.76
N GLU A 33 -8.27 7.46 6.73
CA GLU A 33 -8.87 8.32 5.72
C GLU A 33 -8.29 8.04 4.34
N HIS A 34 -6.97 7.87 4.22
CA HIS A 34 -6.32 7.51 2.97
C HIS A 34 -6.76 6.13 2.45
N GLN A 35 -6.90 5.14 3.33
CA GLN A 35 -7.48 3.85 2.98
C GLN A 35 -8.91 3.99 2.44
N LYS A 36 -9.76 4.75 3.14
CA LYS A 36 -11.15 4.96 2.72
C LYS A 36 -11.23 5.64 1.35
N PHE A 37 -10.36 6.62 1.09
CA PHE A 37 -10.26 7.28 -0.20
C PHE A 37 -10.01 6.27 -1.32
N HIS A 38 -8.96 5.46 -1.22
CA HIS A 38 -8.67 4.46 -2.23
C HIS A 38 -9.78 3.41 -2.38
N LYS A 39 -10.33 2.90 -1.28
CA LYS A 39 -11.45 1.95 -1.31
C LYS A 39 -12.70 2.53 -1.98
N SER A 40 -12.94 3.83 -1.85
CA SER A 40 -14.07 4.49 -2.50
C SER A 40 -13.90 4.63 -4.02
N LEU A 41 -12.66 4.53 -4.51
CA LEU A 41 -12.30 4.60 -5.92
C LEU A 41 -12.13 3.21 -6.57
N GLU A 42 -12.10 2.13 -5.78
CA GLU A 42 -11.97 0.76 -6.29
C GLU A 42 -13.10 0.41 -7.26
N ASN A 43 -12.70 0.02 -8.47
CA ASN A 43 -13.60 -0.38 -9.56
C ASN A 43 -12.83 -1.34 -10.50
N SER A 44 -13.46 -1.81 -11.56
CA SER A 44 -12.88 -2.73 -12.55
C SER A 44 -11.52 -2.29 -13.10
N ASP A 45 -11.31 -0.97 -13.21
CA ASP A 45 -10.08 -0.38 -13.76
C ASP A 45 -9.17 0.26 -12.72
N TYR A 46 -9.56 0.26 -11.44
CA TYR A 46 -8.81 0.88 -10.34
C TYR A 46 -8.67 -0.11 -9.20
N ASP A 47 -7.45 -0.61 -9.01
CA ASP A 47 -7.11 -1.59 -7.99
C ASP A 47 -6.09 -0.98 -7.02
N TRP A 48 -6.47 -0.84 -5.75
CA TRP A 48 -5.58 -0.28 -4.75
C TRP A 48 -4.62 -1.34 -4.21
N LEU A 49 -3.32 -1.05 -4.28
CA LEU A 49 -2.27 -2.01 -3.93
C LEU A 49 -1.99 -2.09 -2.41
N GLY A 50 -2.74 -1.33 -1.62
CA GLY A 50 -2.64 -1.30 -0.17
C GLY A 50 -1.43 -0.53 0.34
N PHE A 51 -1.16 -0.72 1.63
CA PHE A 51 0.00 -0.13 2.30
C PHE A 51 1.17 -1.11 2.40
N ASP A 52 2.38 -0.56 2.37
CA ASP A 52 3.61 -1.23 2.73
C ASP A 52 4.12 -0.67 4.06
N THR A 53 4.65 -1.53 4.92
CA THR A 53 5.43 -1.07 6.08
C THR A 53 6.89 -1.26 5.76
N SER A 54 7.65 -0.18 5.78
CA SER A 54 9.09 -0.32 5.87
C SER A 54 9.40 -0.67 7.33
N GLN A 55 9.54 -1.97 7.62
CA GLN A 55 10.17 -2.39 8.86
C GLN A 55 11.56 -1.76 8.95
N PRO A 56 12.04 -1.37 10.13
CA PRO A 56 13.46 -1.14 10.31
C PRO A 56 14.17 -2.48 10.01
N PHE A 57 14.88 -2.53 8.89
CA PHE A 57 15.81 -3.59 8.44
C PHE A 57 15.84 -4.84 9.35
N GLY A 58 14.93 -5.79 9.09
CA GLY A 58 14.77 -6.92 9.99
C GLY A 58 14.02 -8.11 9.38
N LYS A 59 14.60 -8.70 8.33
CA LYS A 59 14.21 -9.95 7.63
C LYS A 59 13.39 -9.76 6.34
N PHE A 60 14.15 -9.66 5.26
CA PHE A 60 13.73 -10.08 3.93
C PHE A 60 13.46 -11.60 3.96
N SER A 61 12.22 -12.04 4.17
CA SER A 61 11.84 -13.43 3.88
C SER A 61 11.23 -13.50 2.48
N GLY A 62 12.10 -13.82 1.52
CA GLY A 62 11.84 -14.60 0.31
C GLY A 62 10.55 -14.36 -0.46
N ARG A 63 10.70 -13.77 -1.65
CA ARG A 63 9.92 -14.18 -2.82
C ARG A 63 10.10 -15.70 -3.03
N ASP A 64 9.02 -16.42 -3.31
CA ASP A 64 9.07 -17.42 -4.37
C ASP A 64 7.71 -17.50 -5.06
N GLY A 65 7.67 -16.93 -6.26
CA GLY A 65 6.68 -17.28 -7.25
C GLY A 65 7.19 -18.49 -8.01
N LYS A 66 6.62 -19.67 -7.73
CA LYS A 66 6.73 -20.83 -8.61
C LYS A 66 5.40 -21.58 -8.62
N ARG A 67 4.53 -21.20 -9.55
CA ARG A 67 3.45 -22.09 -10.02
C ARG A 67 4.11 -23.15 -10.90
N MET A 68 4.20 -24.37 -10.37
CA MET A 68 4.32 -25.59 -11.17
C MET A 68 2.92 -26.00 -11.63
#